data_AF-A0A7C3Y952-F1
#
_entry.id   AF-A0A7C3Y952-F1
#
_cell.length_a   1.000
_cell.length_b   1.000
_cell.length_c   1.000
_cell.angle_alpha   90.00
_cell.angle_beta   90.00
_cell.angle_gamma   90.00
#
_symmetry.space_group_name_H-M   'P 1'
#
loop_
_entity.id
_entity.type
_entity.pdbx_description
1 polymer ?
#
loop_
_entity_poly.entity_id
_entity_poly.type
_entity_poly.pdbx_seq_one_letter_code
_entity_poly.pdbx_strand_id
1 'polypeptide(L)' 'MSVYGKTPLGVPGLDEMLMGGIPTGRVVLVLGGPGTGKTVLSTQFLVTGLKMGEPGVFV' A
#
# COMPACT_ATOMS: atom_id res chain seq x y z
N MET A 1 0.64 -18.57 8.62
CA MET A 1 1.58 -18.03 7.62
C MET A 1 0.78 -17.68 6.38
N SER A 2 0.78 -16.42 5.92
CA SER A 2 0.02 -16.01 4.74
C SER A 2 0.54 -16.77 3.52
N VAL A 3 -0.36 -17.33 2.70
CA VAL A 3 -0.03 -18.04 1.46
C VAL A 3 0.42 -17.05 0.36
N TYR A 4 0.22 -15.75 0.59
CA TYR A 4 0.51 -14.68 -0.37
C TYR A 4 1.73 -13.87 0.02
N GLY A 5 2.47 -13.42 -1.00
CA GLY A 5 3.47 -12.36 -0.86
C GLY A 5 2.87 -11.07 -0.32
N LYS A 6 3.75 -10.24 0.26
CA LYS A 6 3.40 -8.98 0.89
C LYS A 6 4.08 -7.83 0.16
N THR A 7 3.32 -6.79 -0.16
CA THR A 7 3.82 -5.56 -0.76
C THR A 7 3.70 -4.43 0.27
N PRO A 8 4.81 -3.76 0.65
CA PRO A 8 4.78 -2.67 1.61
C PRO A 8 4.04 -1.45 1.05
N LEU A 9 3.31 -0.75 1.92
CA LEU A 9 2.69 0.54 1.62
C LEU A 9 3.67 1.71 1.79
N GLY A 10 4.79 1.50 2.50
CA GLY A 10 5.78 2.52 2.80
C GLY A 10 5.40 3.40 3.99
N VAL A 11 4.55 2.88 4.88
CA VAL A 11 4.14 3.52 6.13
C VAL A 11 4.53 2.55 7.25
N PRO A 12 5.69 2.74 7.90
CA PRO A 12 6.30 1.71 8.75
C PRO A 12 5.35 1.10 9.78
N GLY A 13 4.61 1.92 10.53
CA GLY A 13 3.66 1.43 11.53
C GLY A 13 2.48 0.66 10.92
N LEU A 14 2.00 1.06 9.73
CA LEU A 14 0.91 0.35 9.05
C LEU A 14 1.41 -0.96 8.42
N ASP A 15 2.61 -0.96 7.85
CA ASP A 15 3.23 -2.16 7.29
C ASP A 15 3.47 -3.21 8.38
N GLU A 16 3.94 -2.78 9.55
CA GLU A 16 4.07 -3.65 10.73
C GLU A 16 2.71 -4.25 11.13
N MET A 17 1.68 -3.41 11.28
CA MET A 17 0.31 -3.85 11.60
C MET A 17 -0.25 -4.85 10.57
N LEU A 18 0.14 -4.73 9.31
CA LEU A 18 -0.28 -5.59 8.20
C LEU A 18 0.67 -6.79 7.97
N MET A 19 1.67 -6.99 8.84
CA MET A 19 2.69 -8.04 8.73
C MET A 19 3.47 -7.94 7.40
N GLY A 20 4.05 -6.77 7.13
CA GLY A 20 4.84 -6.46 5.94
C GLY A 20 4.06 -5.84 4.78
N GLY A 21 2.80 -5.45 5.00
CA GLY A 21 1.97 -4.74 4.01
C GLY A 21 0.79 -5.53 3.45
N ILE A 22 0.34 -5.15 2.26
CA ILE A 22 -0.87 -5.70 1.62
C ILE A 22 -0.58 -6.96 0.80
N PRO A 23 -1.59 -7.83 0.56
CA PRO A 23 -1.40 -9.00 -0.30
C PRO A 23 -1.01 -8.61 -1.73
N THR A 24 0.14 -9.11 -2.20
CA THR A 24 0.63 -8.85 -3.56
C THR A 24 -0.31 -9.39 -4.63
N GLY A 25 -0.53 -8.63 -5.70
CA GLY A 25 -1.33 -9.05 -6.86
C GLY A 25 -2.84 -9.17 -6.57
N ARG A 26 -3.33 -8.45 -5.55
CA ARG A 26 -4.75 -8.43 -5.15
C ARG A 26 -5.30 -7.02 -5.14
N VAL A 27 -6.62 -6.92 -5.30
CA VAL A 27 -7.35 -5.66 -5.13
C VAL A 27 -7.49 -5.36 -3.64
N VAL A 28 -7.18 -4.13 -3.25
CA VAL A 28 -7.31 -3.64 -1.87
C VAL A 28 -8.22 -2.42 -1.86
N LEU A 29 -9.23 -2.45 -1.00
CA LEU A 29 -10.16 -1.34 -0.82
C LEU A 29 -9.73 -0.49 0.40
N VAL A 30 -9.53 0.81 0.17
CA VAL A 30 -9.23 1.79 1.23
C VAL A 30 -10.47 2.65 1.48
N LEU A 31 -11.04 2.59 2.69
CA LEU A 31 -12.24 3.33 3.09
C LEU A 31 -11.94 4.36 4.18
N GLY A 32 -12.70 5.45 4.19
CA GLY A 32 -12.60 6.50 5.19
C GLY A 32 -13.33 7.78 4.76
N GLY A 33 -13.67 8.64 5.74
CA GLY A 33 -14.34 9.92 5.49
C GLY A 33 -13.52 10.90 4.64
N PRO A 34 -14.11 12.04 4.23
CA PRO A 34 -13.35 13.11 3.57
C PRO A 34 -12.16 13.58 4.45
N GLY A 35 -11.03 13.89 3.83
CA GLY A 35 -9.85 14.40 4.55
C GLY A 35 -9.04 13.36 5.35
N THR A 36 -9.43 12.08 5.36
CA THR A 36 -8.70 11.04 6.14
C THR A 36 -7.42 10.51 5.48
N GLY A 37 -6.92 11.16 4.43
CA GLY A 37 -5.64 10.80 3.81
C GLY A 37 -5.63 9.61 2.84
N LYS A 38 -6.79 9.18 2.31
CA LYS A 38 -6.85 8.05 1.34
C LYS A 38 -5.97 8.27 0.10
N THR A 39 -6.09 9.43 -0.53
CA THR A 39 -5.26 9.84 -1.68
C THR A 39 -3.78 9.86 -1.31
N VAL A 40 -3.45 10.38 -0.11
CA VAL A 40 -2.09 10.43 0.41
C VAL A 40 -1.52 9.01 0.57
N LEU A 41 -2.29 8.09 1.14
CA LEU A 41 -1.90 6.68 1.28
C LEU A 41 -1.68 6.02 -0.10
N SER A 42 -2.58 6.26 -1.06
CA SER A 42 -2.44 5.73 -2.42
C SER A 42 -1.20 6.28 -3.14
N THR A 43 -0.90 7.58 -2.99
CA THR A 43 0.34 8.17 -3.53
C THR A 43 1.57 7.62 -2.82
N GLN A 44 1.53 7.43 -1.50
CA GLN A 44 2.65 6.85 -0.74
C GLN A 44 2.96 5.43 -1.20
N PHE A 45 1.95 4.60 -1.44
CA PHE A 45 2.11 3.27 -2.00
C PHE A 45 2.79 3.31 -3.37
N LEU A 46 2.33 4.18 -4.27
CA LEU A 46 2.94 4.36 -5.60
C LEU A 46 4.39 4.82 -5.51
N VAL A 47 4.70 5.84 -4.69
CA VAL A 47 6.07 6.34 -4.51
C VAL A 47 6.97 5.26 -3.93
N THR A 48 6.45 4.42 -3.03
CA THR A 48 7.19 3.29 -2.47
C THR A 48 7.53 2.26 -3.55
N GLY A 49 6.55 1.88 -4.38
CA GLY A 49 6.77 1.00 -5.53
C GLY A 49 7.80 1.58 -6.52
N LEU A 50 7.70 2.86 -6.86
CA LEU A 50 8.65 3.55 -7.74
C LEU A 50 10.08 3.52 -7.18
N LYS A 51 10.26 3.72 -5.87
CA LYS A 51 11.57 3.60 -5.19
C LYS A 51 12.14 2.18 -5.23
N MET A 52 11.28 1.18 -5.34
CA MET A 52 11.64 -0.24 -5.50
C MET A 52 11.81 -0.64 -6.98
N GLY A 53 11.63 0.29 -7.92
CA GLY A 53 11.73 0.03 -9.35
C GLY A 53 10.46 -0.56 -9.99
N GLU A 54 9.33 -0.56 -9.27
CA GLU A 54 8.06 -1.02 -9.81
C GLU A 54 7.36 0.08 -10.62
N PRO A 55 6.76 -0.24 -11.78
CA PRO A 55 5.91 0.69 -12.50
C PRO A 55 4.59 0.90 -11.77
N GLY A 56 3.98 2.08 -11.93
CA GLY A 56 2.72 2.42 -11.27
C GLY A 56 1.87 3.39 -12.08
N VAL A 57 0.55 3.30 -11.89
CA VAL A 57 -0.44 4.20 -12.50
C VAL A 57 -1.31 4.77 -11.38
N PHE A 58 -1.61 6.07 -11.46
CA PHE A 58 -2.58 6.75 -10.61
C PHE A 58 -3.70 7.32 -11.48
N VAL A 59 -4.95 7.06 -11.09
CA VAL A 59 -6.16 7.50 -11.80
C VAL A 59 -7.05 8.27 -10.82
#